data_AF-A0A058ZW07-F1
#
_entry.id   AF-A0A058ZW07-F1
#
_cell.length_a   1.000
_cell.length_b   1.000
_cell.length_c   1.000
_cell.angle_alpha   90.00
_cell.angle_beta   90.00
_cell.angle_gamma   90.00
#
_symmetry.space_group_name_H-M   'P 1'
#
loop_
_entity.id
_entity.type
_entity.pdbx_description
1 polymer ?
#
loop_
_entity_poly.entity_id
_entity_poly.type
_entity_poly.pdbx_seq_one_letter_code
_entity_poly.pdbx_strand_id
1 'polypeptide(L)'
;MQLVQALLLLALALAGSHVSAFPPYKTLVAPITKDTTTSLYTTTLNFHENYLVDLGAPFSWYSCQYKHPPVNCKAEPCMSARSYLSPLCHPSSSSSNNRCQNCITTPVNPLTKTCALSDLTYKNVALYVTNGGHPTSSITLNDIYMSCAPGYLLKSLPSGTTGLASLSWTSLALSTQLTPPRLGDNQEIRY
;
A
#
# COMPACT_ATOMS: atom_id res chain seq x y z
N MET A 1 24.47 -3.53 -60.21
CA MET A 1 24.22 -4.64 -59.25
C MET A 1 24.51 -4.25 -57.80
N GLN A 2 25.62 -3.56 -57.50
CA GLN A 2 26.00 -3.22 -56.12
C GLN A 2 25.04 -2.24 -55.41
N LEU A 3 24.46 -1.26 -56.11
CA LEU A 3 23.54 -0.28 -55.52
C LEU A 3 22.23 -0.92 -55.01
N VAL A 4 21.69 -1.87 -55.78
CA VAL A 4 20.47 -2.61 -55.42
C VAL A 4 20.69 -3.49 -54.20
N GLN A 5 21.86 -4.11 -54.11
CA GLN A 5 22.26 -4.96 -52.98
C GLN A 5 22.48 -4.13 -51.70
N ALA A 6 23.06 -2.94 -51.82
CA ALA A 6 23.21 -2.00 -50.71
C ALA A 6 21.86 -1.47 -50.19
N LEU A 7 20.92 -1.15 -51.10
CA LEU A 7 19.56 -0.73 -50.74
C LEU A 7 18.76 -1.86 -50.07
N LEU A 8 18.93 -3.10 -50.51
CA LEU A 8 18.29 -4.26 -49.91
C LEU A 8 18.79 -4.52 -48.47
N LEU A 9 20.11 -4.43 -48.26
CA LEU A 9 20.72 -4.57 -46.93
C LEU A 9 20.30 -3.44 -45.99
N LEU A 10 20.16 -2.21 -46.49
CA LEU A 10 19.67 -1.06 -45.72
C LEU A 10 18.19 -1.23 -45.33
N ALA A 11 17.36 -1.74 -46.25
CA ALA A 11 15.94 -2.03 -45.97
C ALA A 11 15.77 -3.15 -44.94
N LEU A 12 16.60 -4.20 -45.00
CA LEU A 12 16.63 -5.29 -44.02
C LEU A 12 17.11 -4.82 -42.63
N ALA A 13 18.07 -3.90 -42.58
CA ALA A 13 18.52 -3.30 -41.31
C ALA A 13 17.44 -2.40 -40.67
N LEU A 14 16.68 -1.65 -41.48
CA LEU A 14 15.60 -0.79 -41.01
C LEU A 14 14.34 -1.58 -40.60
N ALA A 15 14.08 -2.74 -41.20
CA ALA A 15 12.96 -3.61 -40.83
C ALA A 15 13.16 -4.34 -39.48
N GLY A 16 14.38 -4.40 -38.96
CA GLY A 16 14.73 -5.15 -37.73
C GLY A 16 14.54 -4.42 -36.41
N SER A 17 14.02 -3.19 -36.39
CA SER A 17 14.00 -2.34 -35.18
C SER A 17 12.59 -2.00 -34.69
N HIS A 18 11.75 -3.02 -34.48
CA HIS A 18 10.57 -2.86 -33.62
C HIS A 18 10.91 -3.33 -32.21
N VAL A 19 11.64 -2.50 -31.45
CA VAL A 19 11.65 -2.62 -29.99
C VAL A 19 10.30 -2.10 -29.51
N SER A 20 9.32 -2.99 -29.36
CA SER A 20 8.15 -2.66 -28.57
C SER A 20 8.57 -2.65 -27.10
N ALA A 21 9.14 -1.53 -26.66
CA ALA A 21 9.32 -1.27 -25.24
C ALA A 21 7.94 -0.92 -24.66
N PHE A 22 7.14 -1.95 -24.34
CA PHE A 22 6.11 -1.77 -23.33
C PHE A 22 6.81 -1.35 -22.04
N PRO A 23 6.26 -0.40 -21.26
CA PRO A 23 7.02 0.20 -20.17
C PRO A 23 7.41 -0.87 -19.15
N PRO A 24 8.57 -0.75 -18.48
CA PRO A 24 8.95 -1.62 -17.35
C PRO A 24 8.03 -1.46 -16.12
N TYR A 25 6.98 -0.63 -16.21
CA TYR A 25 6.08 -0.31 -15.12
C TYR A 25 4.98 -1.37 -14.99
N LYS A 26 5.09 -2.20 -13.95
CA LYS A 26 4.01 -3.09 -13.52
C LYS A 26 2.90 -2.23 -12.92
N THR A 27 1.78 -2.11 -13.63
CA THR A 27 0.59 -1.46 -13.07
C THR A 27 -0.09 -2.44 -12.13
N LEU A 28 -0.37 -1.99 -10.91
CA LEU A 28 -1.03 -2.79 -9.88
C LEU A 28 -2.53 -2.53 -9.89
N VAL A 29 -3.33 -3.57 -9.68
CA VAL A 29 -4.78 -3.45 -9.58
C VAL A 29 -5.33 -4.32 -8.46
N ALA A 30 -6.34 -3.77 -7.77
CA ALA A 30 -7.18 -4.48 -6.82
C ALA A 30 -8.65 -4.22 -7.19
N PRO A 31 -9.55 -5.20 -6.98
CA PRO A 31 -10.97 -4.97 -7.15
C PRO A 31 -11.48 -3.96 -6.11
N ILE A 32 -12.48 -3.16 -6.50
CA ILE A 32 -13.25 -2.30 -5.60
C ILE A 32 -14.70 -2.75 -5.68
N THR A 33 -15.31 -3.00 -4.52
CA THR A 33 -16.70 -3.45 -4.40
C THR A 33 -17.48 -2.44 -3.57
N LYS A 34 -18.69 -2.09 -4.01
CA LYS A 34 -19.61 -1.30 -3.21
C LYS A 34 -20.42 -2.22 -2.29
N ASP A 35 -20.35 -1.98 -0.99
CA ASP A 35 -21.20 -2.65 -0.01
C ASP A 35 -22.62 -2.07 -0.06
N THR A 36 -23.62 -2.92 -0.28
CA THR A 36 -25.02 -2.48 -0.46
C THR A 36 -25.69 -2.04 0.85
N THR A 37 -25.19 -2.50 1.99
CA THR A 37 -25.77 -2.21 3.32
C THR A 37 -25.35 -0.82 3.81
N THR A 38 -24.07 -0.48 3.64
CA THR A 38 -23.47 0.77 4.13
C THR A 38 -23.26 1.81 3.04
N SER A 39 -23.39 1.42 1.75
CA SER A 39 -23.01 2.22 0.57
C SER A 39 -21.54 2.64 0.51
N LEU A 40 -20.68 2.03 1.34
CA LEU A 40 -19.24 2.25 1.34
C LEU A 40 -18.54 1.36 0.31
N TYR A 41 -17.28 1.68 0.02
CA TYR A 41 -16.46 0.93 -0.92
C TYR A 41 -15.37 0.17 -0.18
N THR A 42 -15.17 -1.09 -0.57
CA THR A 42 -14.08 -1.93 -0.06
C THR A 42 -13.16 -2.33 -1.20
N THR A 43 -11.91 -2.64 -0.87
CA THR A 43 -10.98 -3.29 -1.77
C THR A 43 -10.46 -4.57 -1.15
N THR A 44 -10.18 -5.55 -2.00
CA THR A 44 -9.62 -6.84 -1.56
C THR A 44 -8.12 -6.85 -1.80
N LEU A 45 -7.35 -6.93 -0.73
CA LEU A 45 -5.90 -7.12 -0.73
C LEU A 45 -5.58 -8.57 -0.35
N ASN A 46 -4.39 -9.05 -0.71
CA ASN A 46 -3.98 -10.44 -0.44
C ASN A 46 -4.96 -11.49 -0.99
N PHE A 47 -5.83 -11.10 -1.93
CA PHE A 47 -6.88 -11.92 -2.55
C PHE A 47 -8.04 -12.35 -1.63
N HIS A 48 -8.03 -12.01 -0.34
CA HIS A 48 -9.08 -12.43 0.60
C HIS A 48 -9.35 -11.43 1.74
N GLU A 49 -8.51 -10.43 1.94
CA GLU A 49 -8.67 -9.47 3.02
C GLU A 49 -9.40 -8.23 2.51
N ASN A 50 -10.55 -7.92 3.10
CA ASN A 50 -11.35 -6.76 2.68
C ASN A 50 -11.03 -5.55 3.53
N TYR A 51 -10.76 -4.43 2.87
CA TYR A 51 -10.41 -3.17 3.50
C TYR A 51 -11.39 -2.09 3.07
N LEU A 52 -11.87 -1.28 4.01
CA LEU A 52 -12.59 -0.04 3.67
C LEU A 52 -11.65 0.87 2.88
N VAL A 53 -12.12 1.41 1.74
CA VAL A 53 -11.38 2.42 1.00
C VAL A 53 -11.60 3.80 1.63
N ASP A 54 -10.51 4.46 2.02
CA ASP A 54 -10.53 5.83 2.54
C ASP A 54 -9.53 6.70 1.77
N LEU A 55 -10.04 7.75 1.13
CA LEU A 55 -9.24 8.67 0.32
C LEU A 55 -8.54 9.77 1.13
N GLY A 56 -8.90 9.93 2.41
CA GLY A 56 -8.38 10.97 3.32
C GLY A 56 -7.48 10.43 4.44
N ALA A 57 -7.51 9.13 4.71
CA ALA A 57 -6.68 8.54 5.75
C ALA A 57 -5.18 8.65 5.44
N PRO A 58 -4.34 9.00 6.43
CA PRO A 58 -2.90 9.21 6.21
C PRO A 58 -2.08 7.91 6.14
N PHE A 59 -2.63 6.80 6.59
CA PHE A 59 -2.02 5.47 6.54
C PHE A 59 -3.09 4.40 6.66
N SER A 60 -2.77 3.20 6.19
CA SER A 60 -3.66 2.04 6.31
C SER A 60 -3.52 1.39 7.67
N TRP A 61 -4.58 0.69 8.09
CA TRP A 61 -4.57 -0.06 9.34
C TRP A 61 -5.37 -1.35 9.20
N TYR A 62 -5.03 -2.35 10.02
CA TYR A 62 -5.74 -3.62 10.03
C TYR A 62 -5.84 -4.18 11.44
N SER A 63 -6.87 -4.98 11.68
CA SER A 63 -7.01 -5.74 12.91
C SER A 63 -5.98 -6.86 12.93
N CYS A 64 -5.12 -6.84 13.93
CA CYS A 64 -3.93 -7.69 14.06
C CYS A 64 -3.92 -8.39 15.43
N GLN A 65 -3.04 -9.37 15.60
CA GLN A 65 -2.80 -10.00 16.90
C GLN A 65 -1.87 -9.15 17.77
N TYR A 66 -1.93 -9.37 19.09
CA TYR A 66 -1.07 -8.67 20.05
C TYR A 66 0.43 -8.84 19.74
N LYS A 67 0.84 -10.03 19.28
CA LYS A 67 2.22 -10.27 18.82
C LYS A 67 2.34 -9.94 17.34
N HIS A 68 3.11 -8.91 17.03
CA HIS A 68 3.42 -8.46 15.67
C HIS A 68 4.81 -7.80 15.65
N PRO A 69 5.48 -7.71 14.50
CA PRO A 69 6.75 -7.01 14.40
C PRO A 69 6.54 -5.49 14.51
N PRO A 70 7.09 -4.81 15.53
CA PRO A 70 6.95 -3.37 15.65
C PRO A 70 7.98 -2.65 14.77
N VAL A 71 7.61 -1.49 14.23
CA VAL A 71 8.57 -0.56 13.62
C VAL A 71 9.34 0.15 14.72
N ASN A 72 10.66 0.22 14.59
CA ASN A 72 11.50 0.96 15.53
C ASN A 72 11.11 2.44 15.54
N CYS A 73 11.01 3.01 16.72
CA CYS A 73 10.52 4.37 16.90
C CYS A 73 11.43 5.48 16.31
N LYS A 74 12.68 5.15 15.94
CA LYS A 74 13.63 6.07 15.29
C LYS A 74 13.68 5.88 13.77
N ALA A 75 12.96 4.90 13.22
CA ALA A 75 12.91 4.66 11.78
C ALA A 75 12.21 5.82 11.06
N GLU A 76 12.60 6.09 9.81
CA GLU A 76 11.99 7.15 8.98
C GLU A 76 10.47 7.00 8.83
N PRO A 77 9.91 5.81 8.56
CA PRO A 77 8.47 5.61 8.51
C PRO A 77 7.77 6.03 9.82
N CYS A 78 8.45 5.86 10.97
CA CYS A 78 7.90 6.31 12.24
C CYS A 78 7.89 7.84 12.37
N MET A 79 8.93 8.52 11.90
CA MET A 79 8.97 9.98 11.87
C MET A 79 7.83 10.54 11.01
N SER A 80 7.62 9.95 9.83
CA SER A 80 6.46 10.25 8.97
C SER A 80 5.14 10.00 9.72
N ALA A 81 4.97 8.83 10.35
CA ALA A 81 3.75 8.47 11.07
C ALA A 81 3.38 9.44 12.21
N ARG A 82 4.38 9.96 12.93
CA ARG A 82 4.17 10.91 14.04
C ARG A 82 3.57 12.24 13.59
N SER A 83 3.74 12.62 12.33
CA SER A 83 3.10 13.83 11.78
C SER A 83 1.59 13.69 11.58
N TYR A 84 1.07 12.46 11.66
CA TYR A 84 -0.33 12.12 11.37
C TYR A 84 -1.11 11.66 12.61
N LEU A 85 -0.62 11.97 13.82
CA LEU A 85 -1.34 11.64 15.04
C LEU A 85 -2.67 12.39 15.09
N SER A 86 -3.76 11.65 15.29
CA SER A 86 -5.11 12.18 15.31
C SER A 86 -5.38 12.86 16.66
N PRO A 87 -5.96 14.07 16.68
CA PRO A 87 -6.38 14.72 17.92
C PRO A 87 -7.53 13.98 18.62
N LEU A 88 -8.24 13.09 17.90
CA LEU A 88 -9.25 12.21 18.51
C LEU A 88 -8.63 11.23 19.51
N CYS A 89 -7.34 10.94 19.35
CA CYS A 89 -6.58 10.07 20.23
C CYS A 89 -5.81 10.91 21.22
N HIS A 90 -6.37 11.05 22.42
CA HIS A 90 -5.67 11.71 23.51
C HIS A 90 -4.35 10.96 23.78
N PRO A 91 -3.20 11.66 23.84
CA PRO A 91 -1.95 11.03 24.19
C PRO A 91 -2.06 10.43 25.59
N SER A 92 -1.71 9.15 25.73
CA SER A 92 -1.56 8.57 27.06
C SER A 92 -0.35 9.22 27.74
N SER A 93 -0.49 9.56 29.02
CA SER A 93 0.59 10.13 29.85
C SER A 93 1.86 9.26 29.88
N SER A 94 1.76 7.99 29.45
CA SER A 94 2.86 7.04 29.27
C SER A 94 3.76 7.27 28.05
N SER A 95 3.42 8.18 27.12
CA SER A 95 4.28 8.52 25.98
C SER A 95 5.53 9.34 26.36
N SER A 96 5.68 9.66 27.65
CA SER A 96 6.82 10.40 28.24
C SER A 96 7.98 9.50 28.68
N ASN A 97 7.88 8.18 28.50
CA ASN A 97 9.00 7.29 28.82
C ASN A 97 10.13 7.45 27.77
N ASN A 98 11.29 7.94 28.21
CA ASN A 98 12.54 8.13 27.45
C ASN A 98 13.11 6.85 26.79
N ARG A 99 12.40 5.71 26.84
CA ARG A 99 12.75 4.45 26.18
C ARG A 99 11.82 4.22 25.00
N CYS A 100 12.03 5.02 23.97
CA CYS A 100 11.38 4.90 22.67
C CYS A 100 11.77 3.54 22.05
N GLN A 101 10.89 2.53 22.17
CA GLN A 101 11.10 1.17 21.63
C GLN A 101 10.29 0.98 20.33
N ASN A 102 8.97 1.13 20.42
CA ASN A 102 8.06 0.93 19.29
C ASN A 102 7.53 2.27 18.76
N CYS A 103 7.17 2.29 17.48
CA CYS A 103 6.52 3.44 16.87
C CYS A 103 5.02 3.45 17.15
N ILE A 104 4.51 4.48 17.81
CA ILE A 104 3.08 4.65 18.08
C ILE A 104 2.40 5.45 16.96
N THR A 105 1.23 4.97 16.55
CA THR A 105 0.29 5.55 15.57
C THR A 105 -1.10 5.66 16.19
N THR A 106 -1.98 6.39 15.50
CA THR A 106 -3.39 6.58 15.92
C THR A 106 -4.35 6.26 14.79
N PRO A 107 -4.60 4.97 14.48
CA PRO A 107 -5.61 4.59 13.49
C PRO A 107 -6.99 5.11 13.94
N VAL A 108 -7.76 5.62 12.98
CA VAL A 108 -9.09 6.20 13.20
C VAL A 108 -10.10 5.41 12.38
N ASN A 109 -11.21 5.06 13.00
CA ASN A 109 -12.42 4.65 12.28
C ASN A 109 -13.17 5.93 11.86
N PRO A 110 -13.30 6.21 10.55
CA PRO A 110 -13.89 7.46 10.07
C PRO A 110 -15.41 7.53 10.26
N LEU A 111 -16.09 6.40 10.47
CA LEU A 111 -17.55 6.33 10.61
C LEU A 111 -17.97 6.58 12.06
N THR A 112 -17.30 5.93 13.01
CA THR A 112 -17.59 6.05 14.45
C THR A 112 -16.82 7.18 15.12
N LYS A 113 -15.84 7.78 14.43
CA LYS A 113 -14.91 8.78 14.97
C LYS A 113 -14.13 8.28 16.21
N THR A 114 -13.96 6.97 16.32
CA THR A 114 -13.14 6.35 17.38
C THR A 114 -11.73 6.11 16.88
N CYS A 115 -10.77 6.07 17.79
CA CYS A 115 -9.38 5.81 17.46
C CYS A 115 -8.72 4.92 18.53
N ALA A 116 -7.47 4.53 18.30
CA ALA A 116 -6.67 3.74 19.25
C ALA A 116 -5.22 4.22 19.26
N LEU A 117 -4.51 4.02 20.37
CA LEU A 117 -3.05 3.99 20.32
C LEU A 117 -2.63 2.60 19.82
N SER A 118 -1.78 2.57 18.80
CA SER A 118 -1.43 1.32 18.11
C SER A 118 -0.01 1.38 17.58
N ASP A 119 0.62 0.21 17.45
CA ASP A 119 1.98 0.14 16.92
C ASP A 119 1.93 0.25 15.38
N LEU A 120 2.87 1.02 14.82
CA LEU A 120 3.19 0.90 13.41
C LEU A 120 3.89 -0.45 13.21
N THR A 121 3.40 -1.20 12.25
CA THR A 121 3.93 -2.50 11.83
C THR A 121 4.06 -2.49 10.31
N TYR A 122 4.38 -3.64 9.74
CA TYR A 122 4.43 -3.86 8.31
C TYR A 122 3.89 -5.24 7.97
N LYS A 123 3.36 -5.38 6.76
CA LYS A 123 2.90 -6.66 6.23
C LYS A 123 3.17 -6.77 4.74
N ASN A 124 3.17 -8.00 4.26
CA ASN A 124 3.19 -8.24 2.82
C ASN A 124 1.80 -8.00 2.24
N VAL A 125 1.77 -7.40 1.05
CA VAL A 125 0.55 -7.12 0.27
C VAL A 125 0.72 -7.71 -1.12
N ALA A 126 -0.14 -8.67 -1.44
CA ALA A 126 -0.25 -9.25 -2.76
C ALA A 126 -1.37 -8.58 -3.55
N LEU A 127 -1.06 -8.24 -4.80
CA LEU A 127 -1.92 -7.54 -5.75
C LEU A 127 -1.81 -8.18 -7.13
N TYR A 128 -2.78 -7.87 -7.99
CA TYR A 128 -2.68 -8.23 -9.39
C TYR A 128 -1.85 -7.22 -10.16
N VAL A 129 -1.09 -7.70 -11.15
CA VAL A 129 -0.51 -6.90 -12.21
C VAL A 129 -1.50 -6.85 -13.37
N THR A 130 -1.62 -5.71 -14.06
CA THR A 130 -2.53 -5.55 -15.20
C THR A 130 -1.84 -4.90 -16.40
N ASN A 131 -2.34 -5.23 -17.59
CA ASN A 131 -2.05 -4.54 -18.85
C ASN A 131 -3.03 -3.41 -19.17
N GLY A 132 -3.93 -3.06 -18.23
CA GLY A 132 -4.97 -2.05 -18.38
C GLY A 132 -6.34 -2.59 -18.81
N GLY A 133 -6.42 -3.81 -19.35
CA GLY A 133 -7.69 -4.45 -19.72
C GLY A 133 -8.15 -5.53 -18.73
N HIS A 134 -7.21 -6.29 -18.16
CA HIS A 134 -7.48 -7.35 -17.19
C HIS A 134 -6.24 -7.66 -16.33
N PRO A 135 -6.41 -8.31 -15.17
CA PRO A 135 -5.30 -8.91 -14.43
C PRO A 135 -4.54 -9.93 -15.27
N THR A 136 -3.21 -9.89 -15.27
CA THR A 136 -2.34 -10.80 -16.03
C THR A 136 -1.53 -11.74 -15.14
N SER A 137 -1.14 -11.28 -13.96
CA SER A 137 -0.39 -12.06 -12.97
C SER A 137 -0.57 -11.44 -11.57
N SER A 138 0.12 -11.98 -10.57
CA SER A 138 0.18 -11.42 -9.22
C SER A 138 1.60 -11.07 -8.80
N ILE A 139 1.74 -10.11 -7.91
CA ILE A 139 3.00 -9.75 -7.26
C ILE A 139 2.77 -9.55 -5.76
N THR A 140 3.74 -9.98 -4.96
CA THR A 140 3.78 -9.72 -3.51
C THR A 140 4.79 -8.63 -3.23
N LEU A 141 4.34 -7.59 -2.53
CA LEU A 141 5.14 -6.46 -2.10
C LEU A 141 5.34 -6.59 -0.60
N ASN A 142 6.60 -6.60 -0.19
CA ASN A 142 6.97 -6.84 1.19
C ASN A 142 7.03 -5.52 1.97
N ASP A 143 6.96 -5.63 3.29
CA ASP A 143 7.23 -4.52 4.22
C ASP A 143 6.36 -3.27 4.00
N ILE A 144 5.09 -3.44 3.60
CA ILE A 144 4.13 -2.33 3.50
C ILE A 144 3.72 -1.91 4.91
N TYR A 145 4.04 -0.67 5.28
CA TYR A 145 3.77 -0.10 6.60
C TYR A 145 2.28 0.15 6.82
N MET A 146 1.77 -0.33 7.94
CA MET A 146 0.37 -0.17 8.36
C MET A 146 0.30 -0.10 9.89
N SER A 147 -0.79 0.47 10.42
CA SER A 147 -1.04 0.43 11.87
C SER A 147 -1.75 -0.87 12.29
N CYS A 148 -1.28 -1.46 13.39
CA CYS A 148 -1.84 -2.64 14.02
C CYS A 148 -2.98 -2.24 14.98
N ALA A 149 -4.20 -2.17 14.46
CA ALA A 149 -5.37 -1.64 15.17
C ALA A 149 -6.08 -2.71 16.02
N PRO A 150 -6.69 -2.33 17.15
CA PRO A 150 -7.56 -3.22 17.91
C PRO A 150 -8.90 -3.43 17.18
N GLY A 151 -9.45 -4.64 17.30
CA GLY A 151 -10.66 -5.05 16.55
C GLY A 151 -11.91 -4.20 16.80
N TYR A 152 -12.01 -3.46 17.91
CA TYR A 152 -13.14 -2.55 18.15
C TYR A 152 -13.21 -1.41 17.12
N LEU A 153 -12.09 -1.08 16.44
CA LEU A 153 -12.10 -0.11 15.35
C LEU A 153 -12.78 -0.62 14.08
N LEU A 154 -13.15 -1.90 13.98
CA LEU A 154 -13.95 -2.43 12.87
C LEU A 154 -15.45 -2.13 12.99
N LYS A 155 -15.90 -1.55 14.10
CA LYS A 155 -17.32 -1.26 14.33
C LYS A 155 -17.90 -0.38 13.21
N SER A 156 -19.09 -0.76 12.73
CA SER A 156 -19.82 -0.07 11.65
C SER A 156 -19.17 -0.10 10.26
N LEU A 157 -18.03 -0.77 10.08
CA LEU A 157 -17.48 -1.03 8.75
C LEU A 157 -18.32 -2.10 8.02
N PRO A 158 -18.24 -2.19 6.67
CA PRO A 158 -18.86 -3.28 5.93
C PRO A 158 -18.50 -4.64 6.51
N SER A 159 -19.45 -5.58 6.51
CA SER A 159 -19.24 -6.92 7.07
C SER A 159 -18.04 -7.63 6.41
N GLY A 160 -17.22 -8.32 7.21
CA GLY A 160 -16.01 -9.00 6.73
C GLY A 160 -14.82 -8.09 6.45
N THR A 161 -14.92 -6.80 6.71
CA THR A 161 -13.77 -5.88 6.66
C THR A 161 -12.78 -6.19 7.77
N THR A 162 -11.49 -6.25 7.44
CA THR A 162 -10.39 -6.50 8.38
C THR A 162 -9.57 -5.25 8.67
N GLY A 163 -9.85 -4.14 7.98
CA GLY A 163 -9.14 -2.88 8.17
C GLY A 163 -9.58 -1.76 7.23
N LEU A 164 -8.70 -0.78 7.08
CA LEU A 164 -8.88 0.38 6.22
C LEU A 164 -7.65 0.55 5.31
N ALA A 165 -7.90 0.66 4.02
CA ALA A 165 -6.94 0.94 2.97
C ALA A 165 -6.98 2.43 2.61
N SER A 166 -5.88 3.12 2.90
CA SER A 166 -5.73 4.56 2.70
C SER A 166 -5.20 4.87 1.30
N LEU A 167 -5.91 5.70 0.54
CA LEU A 167 -5.53 6.12 -0.81
C LEU A 167 -5.28 7.64 -0.90
N SER A 168 -4.88 8.27 0.21
CA SER A 168 -4.52 9.69 0.23
C SER A 168 -3.14 9.94 -0.39
N TRP A 169 -2.66 11.17 -0.28
CA TRP A 169 -1.38 11.64 -0.82
C TRP A 169 -0.25 11.65 0.20
N THR A 170 -0.48 11.12 1.41
CA THR A 170 0.55 11.07 2.46
C THR A 170 1.63 10.04 2.13
N SER A 171 2.81 10.18 2.74
CA SER A 171 3.94 9.27 2.50
C SER A 171 3.66 7.82 2.90
N LEU A 172 2.77 7.62 3.89
CA LEU A 172 2.38 6.30 4.41
C LEU A 172 1.02 5.81 3.89
N ALA A 173 0.36 6.53 2.98
CA ALA A 173 -0.80 5.98 2.31
C ALA A 173 -0.41 4.70 1.54
N LEU A 174 -1.29 3.71 1.52
CA LEU A 174 -1.07 2.47 0.76
C LEU A 174 -0.79 2.78 -0.72
N SER A 175 -1.57 3.67 -1.33
CA SER A 175 -1.33 4.15 -2.70
C SER A 175 0.10 4.62 -2.92
N THR A 176 0.63 5.46 -2.02
CA THR A 176 1.98 6.03 -2.10
C THR A 176 3.07 4.97 -1.90
N GLN A 177 2.90 4.08 -0.92
CA GLN A 177 3.85 3.00 -0.66
C GLN A 177 3.97 2.01 -1.84
N LEU A 178 2.90 1.87 -2.63
CA LEU A 178 2.85 1.01 -3.81
C LEU A 178 3.42 1.68 -5.08
N THR A 179 3.99 2.89 -4.99
CA THR A 179 4.60 3.55 -6.15
C THR A 179 6.09 3.17 -6.31
N PRO A 180 6.58 3.01 -7.57
CA PRO A 180 7.95 2.56 -7.87
C PRO A 180 9.11 3.25 -7.12
N PRO A 181 9.15 4.57 -6.83
CA PRO A 181 10.26 5.15 -6.06
C PRO A 181 10.30 4.68 -4.59
N ARG A 182 9.29 3.94 -4.12
CA ARG A 182 9.22 3.36 -2.76
C ARG A 182 9.26 1.83 -2.77
N LEU A 183 9.07 1.21 -3.93
CA LEU A 183 9.20 -0.22 -4.16
C LEU A 183 10.63 -0.57 -4.59
N GLY A 184 11.65 -0.29 -3.77
CA GLY A 184 13.02 -0.61 -4.23
C GLY A 184 14.21 -0.08 -3.43
N ASP A 185 14.06 0.81 -2.46
CA ASP A 185 15.24 1.33 -1.74
C ASP A 185 16.02 0.28 -0.91
N ASN A 186 15.52 -0.97 -0.82
CA ASN A 186 16.23 -2.08 -0.16
C ASN A 186 16.17 -3.43 -0.90
N GLN A 187 15.73 -3.50 -2.16
CA GLN A 187 15.68 -4.78 -2.88
C GLN A 187 16.29 -4.66 -4.26
N GLU A 188 17.54 -5.13 -4.34
CA GLU A 188 18.17 -5.62 -5.54
C GLU A 188 17.21 -6.62 -6.20
N ILE A 189 16.50 -6.16 -7.24
CA ILE A 189 15.68 -7.02 -8.08
C ILE A 189 16.65 -7.92 -8.84
N ARG A 190 16.96 -9.09 -8.27
CA ARG A 190 17.69 -10.12 -9.01
C ARG A 190 16.80 -10.65 -10.13
N TYR A 191 17.33 -10.53 -11.35
CA TYR A 191 16.87 -11.22 -12.54
C TYR A 191 17.18 -12.72 -12.45
#